data_AF-A0A9J5Y163-F1
#
_entry.id   AF-A0A9J5Y163-F1
#
_cell.length_a   1.000
_cell.length_b   1.000
_cell.length_c   1.000
_cell.angle_alpha   90.00
_cell.angle_beta   90.00
_cell.angle_gamma   90.00
#
_symmetry.space_group_name_H-M   'P 1'
#
loop_
_entity.id
_entity.type
_entity.pdbx_description
1 polymer ?
#
loop_
_entity_poly.entity_id
_entity_poly.type
_entity_poly.pdbx_seq_one_letter_code
_entity_poly.pdbx_strand_id
1 'polypeptide(L)'
;MDMVMKLGTTSSVVIFTKSSCCISHSIETLIRSFGANPIIYELDTHPNGKQMEKALIELGCQPSVPAIFIGNELIGGANEIMSLNVRGKLKQLLIRANAIWGATSAVVIFTKSSCCIYHSIETLIRSFGANPTIYELDTHPNGKQMEKALMELGCQPSVPAIFIGKELIGGANEIMSLNVRGKLKHTTRKMTFSERKSGR
;
A
#
# COMPACT_ATOMS: atom_id res chain seq x y z
N MET A 1 23.31 12.73 -10.91
CA MET A 1 22.07 13.18 -10.23
C MET A 1 20.79 12.60 -10.86
N ASP A 2 20.51 12.78 -12.17
CA ASP A 2 19.21 12.39 -12.79
C ASP A 2 18.75 10.94 -12.59
N MET A 3 19.69 9.99 -12.55
CA MET A 3 19.35 8.57 -12.43
C MET A 3 18.62 8.24 -11.13
N VAL A 4 19.08 8.76 -9.99
CA VAL A 4 18.52 8.42 -8.68
C VAL A 4 17.15 9.07 -8.51
N MET A 5 16.97 10.31 -8.99
CA MET A 5 15.67 10.97 -9.02
C MET A 5 14.68 10.22 -9.92
N LYS A 6 15.13 9.76 -11.09
CA LYS A 6 14.30 8.94 -11.98
C LYS A 6 13.87 7.63 -11.32
N LEU A 7 14.78 6.95 -10.61
CA LEU A 7 14.45 5.70 -9.91
C LEU A 7 13.59 5.94 -8.66
N GLY A 8 13.85 7.02 -7.92
CA GLY A 8 13.11 7.43 -6.73
C GLY A 8 11.65 7.83 -7.00
N THR A 9 11.31 8.11 -8.25
CA THR A 9 9.94 8.46 -8.70
C THR A 9 9.20 7.31 -9.40
N THR A 10 9.77 6.09 -9.41
CA THR A 10 9.14 4.91 -10.04
C THR A 10 7.98 4.33 -9.24
N SER A 11 7.92 4.61 -7.93
CA SER A 11 6.91 4.09 -7.01
C SER A 11 6.64 5.09 -5.89
N SER A 12 5.54 4.88 -5.16
CA SER A 12 5.12 5.72 -4.02
C SER A 12 6.17 5.77 -2.91
N VAL A 13 6.93 4.67 -2.73
CA VAL A 13 8.07 4.61 -1.80
C VAL A 13 9.21 3.85 -2.47
N VAL A 14 10.40 4.43 -2.43
CA VAL A 14 11.64 3.83 -2.92
C VAL A 14 12.72 3.99 -1.85
N ILE A 15 13.46 2.91 -1.59
CA ILE A 15 14.54 2.88 -0.60
C ILE A 15 15.81 2.44 -1.30
N PHE A 16 16.84 3.29 -1.28
CA PHE A 16 18.20 2.92 -1.64
C PHE A 16 18.93 2.41 -0.40
N THR A 17 19.53 1.23 -0.48
CA THR A 17 20.18 0.54 0.65
C THR A 17 21.48 -0.14 0.23
N LYS A 18 22.19 -0.76 1.18
CA LYS A 18 23.22 -1.78 0.95
C LYS A 18 22.84 -3.06 1.68
N SER A 19 23.23 -4.22 1.16
CA SER A 19 22.89 -5.53 1.75
C SER A 19 23.34 -5.68 3.20
N SER A 20 24.44 -5.03 3.60
CA SER A 20 25.00 -5.09 4.95
C SER A 20 24.45 -4.03 5.92
N CYS A 21 23.48 -3.20 5.52
CA CYS A 21 22.97 -2.11 6.35
C CYS A 21 21.78 -2.53 7.22
N CYS A 22 22.05 -2.85 8.49
CA CYS A 22 21.03 -3.19 9.48
C CYS A 22 20.01 -2.07 9.72
N ILE A 23 20.42 -0.80 9.65
CA ILE A 23 19.52 0.35 9.79
C ILE A 23 18.49 0.40 8.67
N SER A 24 18.90 0.12 7.43
CA SER A 24 17.98 0.08 6.30
C SER A 24 16.90 -0.98 6.46
N HIS A 25 17.24 -2.17 6.98
CA HIS A 25 16.25 -3.21 7.27
C HIS A 25 15.22 -2.78 8.31
N SER A 26 15.65 -2.03 9.34
CA SER A 26 14.73 -1.45 10.33
C SER A 26 13.77 -0.45 9.67
N ILE A 27 14.27 0.41 8.77
CA ILE A 27 13.45 1.39 8.04
C ILE A 27 12.48 0.70 7.07
N GLU A 28 12.94 -0.30 6.32
CA GLU A 28 12.08 -1.11 5.46
C GLU A 28 10.96 -1.75 6.28
N THR A 29 11.30 -2.41 7.39
CA THR A 29 10.32 -3.06 8.27
C THR A 29 9.32 -2.07 8.84
N LEU A 30 9.78 -0.88 9.26
CA LEU A 30 8.91 0.19 9.74
C LEU A 30 7.93 0.67 8.65
N ILE A 31 8.42 0.90 7.43
CA ILE A 31 7.58 1.34 6.32
C ILE A 31 6.56 0.25 5.96
N ARG A 32 6.99 -1.01 5.92
CA ARG A 32 6.11 -2.17 5.70
C ARG A 32 5.08 -2.37 6.82
N SER A 33 5.41 -2.03 8.07
CA SER A 33 4.46 -2.16 9.19
C SER A 33 3.28 -1.20 9.08
N PHE A 34 3.43 -0.07 8.37
CA PHE A 34 2.32 0.79 7.98
C PHE A 34 1.46 0.23 6.84
N GLY A 35 1.87 -0.88 6.24
CA GLY A 35 1.25 -1.48 5.06
C GLY A 35 1.83 -0.97 3.74
N ALA A 36 2.90 -0.17 3.73
CA ALA A 36 3.49 0.28 2.46
C ALA A 36 4.29 -0.85 1.80
N ASN A 37 4.36 -0.83 0.47
CA ASN A 37 5.21 -1.74 -0.30
C ASN A 37 6.35 -0.96 -1.00
N PRO A 38 7.50 -0.75 -0.33
CA PRO A 38 8.61 -0.03 -0.90
C PRO A 38 9.34 -0.84 -1.98
N ILE A 39 9.83 -0.15 -3.02
CA ILE A 39 10.83 -0.71 -3.94
C ILE A 39 12.21 -0.53 -3.32
N ILE A 40 13.00 -1.59 -3.29
CA ILE A 40 14.35 -1.59 -2.72
C ILE A 40 15.38 -1.63 -3.85
N TYR A 41 16.35 -0.73 -3.80
CA TYR A 41 17.53 -0.72 -4.66
C TYR A 41 18.80 -0.92 -3.81
N GLU A 42 19.40 -2.08 -3.92
CA GLU A 42 20.66 -2.42 -3.23
C GLU A 42 21.86 -1.92 -4.02
N LEU A 43 22.55 -0.90 -3.52
CA LEU A 43 23.64 -0.22 -4.22
C LEU A 43 24.92 -1.07 -4.35
N ASP A 44 25.10 -2.09 -3.53
CA ASP A 44 26.28 -2.95 -3.56
C ASP A 44 26.13 -4.14 -4.52
N THR A 45 24.89 -4.54 -4.82
CA THR A 45 24.59 -5.62 -5.77
C THR A 45 24.14 -5.11 -7.14
N HIS A 46 23.72 -3.85 -7.24
CA HIS A 46 23.22 -3.26 -8.48
C HIS A 46 24.37 -2.86 -9.45
N PRO A 47 24.25 -3.13 -10.76
CA PRO A 47 25.32 -2.85 -11.73
C PRO A 47 25.74 -1.37 -11.79
N ASN A 48 24.79 -0.45 -11.57
CA ASN A 48 25.03 0.99 -11.52
C ASN A 48 25.19 1.54 -10.08
N GLY A 49 25.35 0.66 -9.11
CA GLY A 49 25.30 0.99 -7.68
C GLY A 49 26.28 2.07 -7.23
N LYS A 50 27.53 2.03 -7.69
CA LYS A 50 28.54 3.07 -7.43
C LYS A 50 28.14 4.45 -7.96
N GLN A 51 27.51 4.50 -9.13
CA GLN A 51 27.04 5.78 -9.72
C GLN A 51 25.85 6.33 -8.94
N MET A 52 24.94 5.45 -8.52
CA MET A 52 23.79 5.79 -7.69
C MET A 52 24.22 6.30 -6.32
N GLU A 53 25.19 5.64 -5.68
CA GLU A 53 25.77 6.09 -4.41
C GLU A 53 26.39 7.50 -4.53
N LYS A 54 27.19 7.73 -5.57
CA LYS A 54 27.78 9.05 -5.81
C LYS A 54 26.69 10.13 -5.99
N ALA A 55 25.67 9.83 -6.78
CA ALA A 55 24.55 10.75 -7.00
C ALA A 55 23.73 11.00 -5.74
N LEU A 56 23.59 10.02 -4.83
CA LEU A 56 22.94 10.22 -3.53
C LEU A 56 23.75 11.16 -2.64
N ILE A 57 25.07 11.01 -2.60
CA ILE A 57 25.97 11.91 -1.85
C ILE A 57 25.88 13.33 -2.41
N GLU A 58 25.88 13.48 -3.74
CA GLU A 58 25.70 14.76 -4.44
C GLU A 58 24.35 15.44 -4.14
N LEU A 59 23.30 14.66 -3.84
CA LEU A 59 22.00 15.16 -3.40
C LEU A 59 21.95 15.52 -1.91
N GLY A 60 23.05 15.33 -1.17
CA GLY A 60 23.14 15.63 0.25
C GLY A 60 22.83 14.46 1.18
N CYS A 61 22.66 13.23 0.67
CA CYS A 61 22.51 12.05 1.52
C CYS A 61 23.86 11.65 2.14
N GLN A 62 24.06 12.00 3.41
CA GLN A 62 25.24 11.58 4.18
C GLN A 62 24.80 10.97 5.53
N PRO A 63 25.01 9.67 5.77
CA PRO A 63 25.55 8.66 4.84
C PRO A 63 24.67 8.44 3.60
N SER A 64 25.24 7.87 2.53
CA SER A 64 24.55 7.64 1.24
C SER A 64 23.33 6.71 1.35
N VAL A 65 23.32 5.83 2.36
CA VAL A 65 22.24 4.88 2.64
C VAL A 65 21.90 4.84 4.14
N PRO A 66 20.64 4.55 4.50
CA PRO A 66 19.49 4.47 3.59
C PRO A 66 19.15 5.87 3.03
N ALA A 67 18.70 5.92 1.78
CA ALA A 67 18.09 7.12 1.20
C ALA A 67 16.66 6.78 0.75
N ILE A 68 15.69 7.52 1.29
CA ILE A 68 14.27 7.19 1.17
C ILE A 68 13.56 8.27 0.37
N PHE A 69 12.89 7.84 -0.69
CA PHE A 69 11.96 8.65 -1.46
C PHE A 69 10.53 8.27 -1.12
N ILE A 70 9.68 9.27 -0.87
CA ILE A 70 8.25 9.09 -0.63
C ILE A 70 7.48 10.11 -1.46
N GLY A 71 6.53 9.66 -2.27
CA GLY A 71 5.69 10.55 -3.07
C GLY A 71 6.47 11.38 -4.09
N ASN A 72 7.49 10.78 -4.69
CA ASN A 72 8.41 11.40 -5.65
C ASN A 72 9.38 12.45 -5.08
N GLU A 73 9.48 12.56 -3.76
CA GLU A 73 10.37 13.49 -3.08
C GLU A 73 11.42 12.74 -2.25
N LEU A 74 12.66 13.22 -2.26
CA LEU A 74 13.71 12.72 -1.37
C LEU A 74 13.44 13.23 0.05
N ILE A 75 13.08 12.32 0.96
CA ILE A 75 12.78 12.66 2.35
C ILE A 75 14.06 12.74 3.19
N GLY A 76 15.05 11.89 2.88
CA GLY A 76 16.31 11.82 3.60
C GLY A 76 16.68 10.39 3.97
N GLY A 77 17.38 10.23 5.09
CA GLY A 77 17.84 8.95 5.59
C GLY A 77 17.06 8.43 6.79
N ALA A 78 17.70 7.56 7.57
CA ALA A 78 17.06 6.89 8.70
C ALA A 78 16.57 7.87 9.77
N ASN A 79 17.36 8.92 10.05
CA ASN A 79 17.05 9.91 11.08
C ASN A 79 15.79 10.71 10.73
N GLU A 80 15.65 11.13 9.47
CA GLU A 80 14.48 11.88 9.00
C GLU A 80 13.22 11.03 9.10
N ILE A 81 13.27 9.76 8.67
CA ILE A 81 12.14 8.84 8.76
C ILE A 81 11.76 8.55 10.22
N MET A 82 12.75 8.31 11.10
CA MET A 82 12.49 8.09 12.52
C MET A 82 11.90 9.33 13.20
N SER A 83 12.41 10.52 12.87
CA SER A 83 11.87 11.80 13.37
C SER A 83 10.42 11.99 12.93
N LEU A 84 10.10 11.71 11.66
CA LEU A 84 8.72 11.76 11.16
C LEU A 84 7.82 10.74 11.87
N ASN A 85 8.34 9.55 12.18
CA ASN A 85 7.60 8.50 12.88
C ASN A 85 7.25 8.93 14.32
N VAL A 86 8.24 9.38 15.08
CA VAL A 86 8.06 9.86 16.47
C VAL A 86 7.12 11.05 16.54
N ARG A 87 7.15 11.94 15.53
CA ARG A 87 6.24 13.09 15.42
C ARG A 87 4.84 12.71 14.91
N GLY A 88 4.57 11.43 14.63
CA GLY A 88 3.29 10.95 14.08
C GLY A 88 3.00 11.41 12.64
N LYS A 89 3.98 11.99 11.93
CA LYS A 89 3.81 12.54 10.58
C LYS A 89 4.09 11.54 9.47
N LEU A 90 4.84 10.47 9.75
CA LEU A 90 5.21 9.46 8.74
C LEU A 90 3.98 8.80 8.11
N LYS A 91 2.99 8.40 8.93
CA LYS A 91 1.73 7.82 8.42
C LYS A 91 1.00 8.77 7.46
N GLN A 92 0.90 10.05 7.82
CA GLN A 92 0.24 11.06 6.97
C GLN A 92 0.99 11.28 5.65
N LEU A 93 2.32 11.28 5.70
CA LEU A 93 3.17 11.38 4.52
C LEU A 93 2.95 10.19 3.57
N LEU A 94 2.92 8.97 4.11
CA LEU A 94 2.66 7.74 3.35
C LEU A 94 1.25 7.74 2.73
N ILE A 95 0.24 8.23 3.45
CA ILE A 95 -1.12 8.39 2.90
C ILE A 95 -1.11 9.39 1.76
N ARG A 96 -0.50 10.57 1.95
CA ARG A 96 -0.43 11.63 0.94
C ARG A 96 0.32 11.19 -0.32
N ALA A 97 1.32 10.33 -0.16
CA ALA A 97 2.08 9.72 -1.24
C ALA A 97 1.37 8.53 -1.91
N ASN A 98 0.15 8.16 -1.47
CA ASN A 98 -0.55 6.95 -1.89
C ASN A 98 0.32 5.69 -1.72
N ALA A 99 1.16 5.67 -0.69
CA ALA A 99 1.97 4.51 -0.30
C ALA A 99 1.21 3.53 0.59
N ILE A 100 0.27 4.06 1.37
CA ILE A 100 -0.65 3.30 2.21
C ILE A 100 -2.05 3.87 2.08
N TRP A 101 -3.04 3.07 2.44
CA TRP A 101 -4.43 3.47 2.37
C TRP A 101 -4.78 4.45 3.49
N GLY A 102 -5.34 5.61 3.10
CA GLY A 102 -5.88 6.61 4.02
C GLY A 102 -7.26 6.21 4.56
N ALA A 103 -7.67 6.84 5.66
CA ALA A 103 -8.97 6.60 6.30
C ALA A 103 -10.19 6.90 5.39
N THR A 104 -10.00 7.58 4.26
CA THR A 104 -11.05 7.92 3.29
C THR A 104 -11.43 6.77 2.36
N SER A 105 -10.57 5.75 2.22
CA SER A 105 -10.80 4.62 1.32
C SER A 105 -10.65 3.31 2.08
N ALA A 106 -11.41 3.06 3.14
CA ALA A 106 -11.30 1.79 3.89
C ALA A 106 -11.70 0.59 3.02
N VAL A 107 -10.91 -0.49 2.99
CA VAL A 107 -11.42 -1.78 2.47
C VAL A 107 -12.21 -2.45 3.57
N VAL A 108 -13.47 -2.78 3.31
CA VAL A 108 -14.29 -3.59 4.21
C VAL A 108 -14.68 -4.86 3.48
N ILE A 109 -14.43 -6.01 4.09
CA ILE A 109 -14.74 -7.33 3.57
C ILE A 109 -15.79 -7.96 4.48
N PHE A 110 -16.94 -8.31 3.91
CA PHE A 110 -17.95 -9.11 4.59
C PHE A 110 -17.86 -10.55 4.07
N THR A 111 -17.61 -11.49 4.97
CA THR A 111 -17.42 -12.91 4.62
C THR A 111 -18.19 -13.82 5.59
N LYS A 112 -18.17 -15.13 5.35
CA LYS A 112 -18.59 -16.15 6.33
C LYS A 112 -17.37 -17.01 6.68
N SER A 113 -17.31 -17.54 7.89
CA SER A 113 -16.19 -18.38 8.35
C SER A 113 -15.96 -19.61 7.46
N SER A 114 -17.02 -20.11 6.79
CA SER A 114 -16.95 -21.23 5.85
C SER A 114 -16.46 -20.87 4.43
N CYS A 115 -16.09 -19.60 4.17
CA CYS A 115 -15.67 -19.14 2.83
C CYS A 115 -14.16 -19.30 2.62
N CYS A 116 -13.73 -20.33 1.89
CA CYS A 116 -12.32 -20.59 1.63
C CYS A 116 -11.65 -19.57 0.69
N ILE A 117 -12.41 -18.81 -0.11
CA ILE A 117 -11.87 -17.84 -1.08
C ILE A 117 -11.41 -16.53 -0.41
N TYR A 118 -11.98 -16.16 0.74
CA TYR A 118 -11.69 -14.86 1.37
C TYR A 118 -10.22 -14.73 1.80
N HIS A 119 -9.59 -15.82 2.27
CA HIS A 119 -8.19 -15.81 2.71
C HIS A 119 -7.22 -15.41 1.59
N SER A 120 -7.48 -15.88 0.36
CA SER A 120 -6.69 -15.49 -0.82
C SER A 120 -6.88 -14.01 -1.16
N ILE A 121 -8.10 -13.50 -0.99
CA ILE A 121 -8.42 -12.11 -1.27
C ILE A 121 -7.84 -11.18 -0.20
N GLU A 122 -7.92 -11.55 1.07
CA GLU A 122 -7.29 -10.81 2.16
C GLU A 122 -5.79 -10.70 1.92
N THR A 123 -5.13 -11.81 1.61
CA THR A 123 -3.69 -11.83 1.29
C THR A 123 -3.38 -10.93 0.09
N LEU A 124 -4.20 -10.97 -0.96
CA LEU A 124 -4.03 -10.13 -2.15
C LEU A 124 -4.20 -8.64 -1.83
N ILE A 125 -5.21 -8.27 -1.04
CA ILE A 125 -5.47 -6.88 -0.65
C ILE A 125 -4.35 -6.36 0.25
N ARG A 126 -3.87 -7.17 1.19
CA ARG A 126 -2.69 -6.88 2.02
C ARG A 126 -1.43 -6.70 1.16
N SER A 127 -1.27 -7.49 0.10
CA SER A 127 -0.15 -7.34 -0.85
C SER A 127 -0.17 -6.00 -1.60
N PHE A 128 -1.32 -5.34 -1.70
CA PHE A 128 -1.46 -4.00 -2.27
C PHE A 128 -1.29 -2.88 -1.25
N GLY A 129 -0.98 -3.21 0.01
CA GLY A 129 -0.79 -2.25 1.08
C GLY A 129 -2.09 -1.68 1.64
N ALA A 130 -3.20 -2.36 1.39
CA ALA A 130 -4.47 -2.10 2.04
C ALA A 130 -4.62 -3.02 3.25
N ASN A 131 -5.07 -2.49 4.39
CA ASN A 131 -5.42 -3.29 5.55
C ASN A 131 -6.95 -3.40 5.64
N PRO A 132 -7.55 -4.52 5.19
CA PRO A 132 -9.00 -4.65 5.18
C PRO A 132 -9.56 -4.88 6.59
N THR A 133 -10.72 -4.29 6.86
CA THR A 133 -11.56 -4.65 8.01
C THR A 133 -12.46 -5.81 7.60
N ILE A 134 -12.41 -6.91 8.35
CA ILE A 134 -13.14 -8.14 8.03
C ILE A 134 -14.30 -8.30 9.01
N TYR A 135 -15.49 -8.52 8.47
CA TYR A 135 -16.70 -8.86 9.24
C TYR A 135 -17.17 -10.26 8.84
N GLU A 136 -17.10 -11.18 9.78
CA GLU A 136 -17.65 -12.53 9.65
C GLU A 136 -19.14 -12.53 9.99
N LEU A 137 -19.99 -12.63 8.98
CA LEU A 137 -21.45 -12.48 9.10
C LEU A 137 -22.11 -13.61 9.91
N ASP A 138 -21.48 -14.78 10.01
CA ASP A 138 -21.99 -15.94 10.72
C ASP A 138 -21.61 -15.99 12.20
N THR A 139 -20.50 -15.33 12.57
CA THR A 139 -20.03 -15.25 13.96
C THR A 139 -20.38 -13.92 14.64
N HIS A 140 -20.73 -12.89 13.86
CA HIS A 140 -21.05 -11.55 14.37
C HIS A 140 -22.48 -11.44 14.91
N PRO A 141 -22.71 -10.81 16.08
CA PRO A 141 -24.05 -10.68 16.69
C PRO A 141 -25.06 -9.95 15.78
N ASN A 142 -24.59 -8.99 14.98
CA ASN A 142 -25.41 -8.25 14.02
C ASN A 142 -25.32 -8.80 12.58
N GLY A 143 -24.69 -9.95 12.38
CA GLY A 143 -24.35 -10.45 11.05
C GLY A 143 -25.55 -10.66 10.12
N LYS A 144 -26.69 -11.14 10.63
CA LYS A 144 -27.95 -11.26 9.87
C LYS A 144 -28.49 -9.91 9.37
N GLN A 145 -28.37 -8.86 10.18
CA GLN A 145 -28.80 -7.51 9.78
C GLN A 145 -27.87 -6.94 8.70
N MET A 146 -26.56 -7.18 8.86
CA MET A 146 -25.55 -6.77 7.88
C MET A 146 -25.75 -7.51 6.55
N GLU A 147 -26.03 -8.82 6.57
CA GLU A 147 -26.35 -9.61 5.38
C GLU A 147 -27.59 -9.08 4.64
N LYS A 148 -28.64 -8.70 5.37
CA LYS A 148 -29.82 -8.07 4.79
C LYS A 148 -29.50 -6.71 4.16
N ALA A 149 -28.72 -5.87 4.83
CA ALA A 149 -28.28 -4.59 4.30
C ALA A 149 -27.43 -4.76 3.03
N LEU A 150 -26.58 -5.79 2.97
CA LEU A 150 -25.83 -6.13 1.77
C LEU A 150 -26.75 -6.50 0.60
N MET A 151 -27.82 -7.28 0.85
CA MET A 151 -28.82 -7.58 -0.17
C MET A 151 -29.56 -6.34 -0.67
N GLU A 152 -29.91 -5.41 0.22
CA GLU A 152 -30.55 -4.12 -0.14
C GLU A 152 -29.63 -3.23 -0.98
N LEU A 153 -28.31 -3.33 -0.80
CA LEU A 153 -27.30 -2.67 -1.63
C LEU A 153 -27.03 -3.38 -2.96
N GLY A 154 -27.75 -4.48 -3.25
CA GLY A 154 -27.63 -5.23 -4.50
C GLY A 154 -26.51 -6.28 -4.50
N CYS A 155 -25.87 -6.57 -3.35
CA CYS A 155 -24.97 -7.71 -3.23
C CYS A 155 -25.77 -9.01 -3.27
N GLN A 156 -25.38 -9.94 -4.14
CA GLN A 156 -25.85 -11.33 -4.04
C GLN A 156 -25.33 -11.95 -2.73
N PRO A 157 -26.04 -12.91 -2.11
CA PRO A 157 -25.65 -13.56 -0.84
C PRO A 157 -24.38 -14.43 -0.93
N SER A 158 -23.70 -14.44 -2.07
CA SER A 158 -22.41 -15.09 -2.31
C SER A 158 -21.26 -14.25 -1.76
N VAL A 159 -21.01 -14.42 -0.46
CA VAL A 159 -19.78 -13.98 0.20
C VAL A 159 -18.52 -14.46 -0.54
N PRO A 160 -17.43 -13.66 -0.56
CA PRO A 160 -17.25 -12.40 0.17
C PRO A 160 -17.72 -11.17 -0.62
N ALA A 161 -18.31 -10.20 0.07
CA ALA A 161 -18.63 -8.87 -0.47
C ALA A 161 -17.56 -7.86 -0.05
N ILE A 162 -17.02 -7.10 -1.01
CA ILE A 162 -15.92 -6.16 -0.76
C ILE A 162 -16.31 -4.74 -1.10
N PHE A 163 -16.10 -3.86 -0.14
CA PHE A 163 -16.26 -2.42 -0.27
C PHE A 163 -14.90 -1.74 -0.23
N ILE A 164 -14.73 -0.72 -1.06
CA ILE A 164 -13.59 0.19 -1.00
C ILE A 164 -14.16 1.60 -0.80
N GLY A 165 -13.91 2.19 0.37
CA GLY A 165 -14.55 3.43 0.78
C GLY A 165 -16.07 3.25 0.94
N LYS A 166 -16.85 3.87 0.05
CA LYS A 166 -18.32 3.74 0.00
C LYS A 166 -18.81 2.95 -1.21
N GLU A 167 -17.90 2.49 -2.07
CA GLU A 167 -18.25 1.81 -3.32
C GLU A 167 -18.17 0.29 -3.16
N LEU A 168 -19.21 -0.41 -3.61
CA LEU A 168 -19.24 -1.86 -3.68
C LEU A 168 -18.46 -2.32 -4.91
N ILE A 169 -17.44 -3.14 -4.70
CA ILE A 169 -16.58 -3.66 -5.78
C ILE A 169 -17.11 -4.97 -6.34
N GLY A 170 -17.77 -5.79 -5.52
CA GLY A 170 -18.43 -7.01 -5.95
C GLY A 170 -18.26 -8.19 -4.99
N GLY A 171 -18.82 -9.33 -5.39
CA GLY A 171 -18.79 -10.62 -4.68
C GLY A 171 -17.64 -11.54 -5.08
N ALA A 172 -17.70 -12.82 -4.67
CA ALA A 172 -16.69 -13.83 -5.00
C ALA A 172 -16.39 -13.97 -6.51
N ASN A 173 -17.44 -13.97 -7.34
CA ASN A 173 -17.33 -14.20 -8.78
C ASN A 173 -16.72 -12.99 -9.51
N GLU A 174 -17.08 -11.77 -9.11
CA GLU A 174 -16.49 -10.52 -9.63
C GLU A 174 -15.00 -10.42 -9.28
N ILE A 175 -14.59 -10.79 -8.06
CA ILE A 175 -13.19 -10.70 -7.63
C ILE A 175 -12.31 -11.74 -8.34
N MET A 176 -12.79 -12.98 -8.47
CA MET A 176 -12.14 -14.01 -9.27
C MET A 176 -11.97 -13.55 -10.74
N SER A 177 -13.01 -12.93 -11.31
CA SER A 177 -12.98 -12.37 -12.66
C SER A 177 -12.04 -11.17 -12.82
N LEU A 178 -11.87 -10.36 -11.76
CA LEU A 178 -10.96 -9.21 -11.73
C LEU A 178 -9.49 -9.62 -11.61
N ASN A 179 -9.20 -10.78 -10.98
CA ASN A 179 -7.84 -11.33 -10.85
C ASN A 179 -7.35 -11.91 -12.18
N VAL A 180 -8.19 -12.66 -12.90
CA VAL A 180 -7.86 -13.27 -14.20
C VAL A 180 -7.56 -12.21 -15.28
N ARG A 181 -8.12 -11.01 -15.18
CA ARG A 181 -7.93 -9.93 -16.17
C ARG A 181 -6.85 -8.91 -15.81
N GLY A 182 -6.13 -9.08 -14.69
CA GLY A 182 -5.14 -8.10 -14.21
C GLY A 182 -5.73 -6.72 -13.86
N LYS A 183 -7.06 -6.60 -13.81
CA LYS A 183 -7.79 -5.33 -13.61
C LYS A 183 -7.85 -4.90 -12.15
N LEU A 184 -7.64 -5.80 -11.20
CA LEU A 184 -7.60 -5.46 -9.77
C LEU A 184 -6.57 -4.36 -9.50
N LYS A 185 -5.28 -4.56 -9.89
CA LYS A 185 -4.25 -3.50 -9.78
C LYS A 185 -4.67 -2.18 -10.44
N HIS A 186 -5.39 -2.23 -11.54
CA HIS A 186 -5.81 -1.04 -12.29
C HIS A 186 -6.99 -0.32 -11.64
N THR A 187 -7.92 -1.04 -11.01
CA THR A 187 -9.09 -0.51 -10.28
C THR A 187 -8.68 0.03 -8.91
N THR A 188 -7.80 -0.68 -8.20
CA THR A 188 -7.16 -0.22 -6.96
C THR A 188 -6.33 1.05 -7.18
N ARG A 189 -5.64 1.16 -8.34
CA ARG A 189 -4.94 2.39 -8.79
C ARG A 189 -5.87 3.48 -9.34
N LYS A 190 -7.00 3.13 -9.97
CA LYS A 190 -7.98 4.11 -10.49
C LYS A 190 -8.76 4.76 -9.38
N MET A 191 -9.12 4.06 -8.31
CA MET A 191 -9.78 4.68 -7.15
C MET A 191 -8.87 5.67 -6.42
N THR A 192 -7.55 5.43 -6.39
CA THR A 192 -6.56 6.42 -5.93
C THR A 192 -6.42 7.63 -6.87
N PHE A 193 -6.88 7.52 -8.13
CA PHE A 193 -6.80 8.57 -9.14
C PHE A 193 -8.13 9.31 -9.38
N SER A 194 -9.27 8.67 -9.10
CA SER A 194 -10.62 9.16 -9.44
C SER A 194 -11.13 10.23 -8.47
N GLU A 195 -10.65 10.29 -7.22
CA GLU A 195 -10.97 11.40 -6.31
C GLU A 195 -10.36 12.75 -6.73
N ARG A 196 -9.50 12.80 -7.77
CA ARG A 196 -8.89 14.05 -8.26
C ARG A 196 -9.61 14.72 -9.44
N LYS A 197 -10.72 14.20 -9.96
CA LYS A 197 -11.42 14.83 -11.10
C LYS A 197 -12.74 15.54 -10.79
N SER A 198 -13.18 15.61 -9.53
CA SER A 198 -14.35 16.43 -9.15
C SER A 198 -13.98 17.42 -8.06
N GLY A 199 -13.29 18.48 -8.46
CA GLY A 199 -12.83 19.54 -7.57
C GLY A 199 -12.20 20.69 -8.37
N ARG A 200 -12.96 21.21 -9.33
CA ARG A 200 -12.79 22.57 -9.87
C ARG A 200 -14.14 23.25 -9.81
#